data_AF-A0A317IIW2-F1
#
_entry.id   AF-A0A317IIW2-F1
#
_cell.length_a   1.000
_cell.length_b   1.000
_cell.length_c   1.000
_cell.angle_alpha   90.00
_cell.angle_beta   90.00
_cell.angle_gamma   90.00
#
_symmetry.space_group_name_H-M   'P 1'
#
loop_
_entity.id
_entity.type
_entity.pdbx_description
1 polymer ?
#
loop_
_entity_poly.entity_id
_entity_poly.type
_entity_poly.pdbx_seq_one_letter_code
_entity_poly.pdbx_strand_id
1 'polypeptide(L)'
;MDCSYALLKSYNFILVDMLVRFRYLKRIKNRLAAGRLSLSDAILSALKFCRGAIPESHLRLLNRELLGYLTEESEDIISRFSESESIATNWSKEAPLHRLLVGSWVPLSSSAAPALPESKSQEYCFYSDGICELELLLARVSISDHTWIGVAKDQDRNRLFMCTTRALQNVYDLAKSRLCEYLEWLAQEVLSVSISDKAAEARLILLLTRRDK
;
A
#
# COMPACT_ATOMS: atom_id res chain seq x y z
N MET A 1 -39.01 -4.91 -31.16
CA MET A 1 -39.09 -4.73 -29.68
C MET A 1 -37.71 -4.96 -29.05
N ASP A 2 -36.62 -4.62 -29.74
CA ASP A 2 -35.33 -5.30 -29.49
C ASP A 2 -34.28 -4.44 -28.77
N CYS A 3 -34.46 -3.12 -28.74
CA CYS A 3 -33.49 -2.22 -28.11
C CYS A 3 -33.59 -2.24 -26.57
N SER A 4 -34.79 -2.28 -26.00
CA SER A 4 -35.00 -2.29 -24.54
C SER A 4 -34.53 -3.59 -23.87
N TYR A 5 -34.61 -4.73 -24.56
CA TYR A 5 -34.20 -6.03 -24.01
C TYR A 5 -32.67 -6.21 -24.03
N ALA A 6 -32.01 -5.71 -25.07
CA ALA A 6 -30.55 -5.68 -25.15
C ALA A 6 -29.96 -4.76 -24.07
N LEU A 7 -30.57 -3.58 -23.86
CA LEU A 7 -30.18 -2.66 -22.78
C LEU A 7 -30.36 -3.31 -21.39
N LEU A 8 -31.50 -3.94 -21.12
CA LEU A 8 -31.74 -4.62 -19.83
C LEU A 8 -30.73 -5.76 -19.57
N LYS A 9 -30.34 -6.51 -20.60
CA LYS A 9 -29.29 -7.54 -20.49
C LYS A 9 -27.91 -6.93 -20.23
N SER A 10 -27.53 -5.87 -20.93
CA SER A 10 -26.25 -5.20 -20.72
C SER A 10 -26.17 -4.55 -19.33
N TYR A 11 -27.25 -3.95 -18.84
CA TYR A 11 -27.33 -3.39 -17.50
C TYR A 11 -27.17 -4.47 -16.42
N ASN A 12 -27.84 -5.62 -16.56
CA ASN A 12 -27.69 -6.73 -15.62
C ASN A 12 -26.26 -7.29 -15.62
N PHE A 13 -25.59 -7.36 -16.77
CA PHE A 13 -24.21 -7.82 -16.86
C PHE A 13 -23.24 -6.87 -16.13
N ILE A 14 -23.36 -5.57 -16.38
CA ILE A 14 -22.55 -4.51 -15.75
C ILE A 14 -22.72 -4.54 -14.22
N LEU A 15 -23.95 -4.70 -13.74
CA LEU A 15 -24.28 -4.73 -12.31
C LEU A 15 -23.77 -6.01 -11.61
N VAL A 16 -23.80 -7.15 -12.30
CA VAL A 16 -23.20 -8.40 -11.81
C VAL A 16 -21.68 -8.29 -11.75
N ASP A 17 -21.02 -7.75 -12.77
CA ASP A 17 -19.56 -7.56 -12.80
C ASP A 17 -19.12 -6.65 -11.64
N MET A 18 -19.80 -5.52 -11.40
CA MET A 18 -19.54 -4.66 -10.24
C MET A 18 -19.66 -5.38 -8.91
N LEU A 19 -20.75 -6.13 -8.70
CA LEU A 19 -20.98 -6.83 -7.44
C LEU A 19 -19.93 -7.93 -7.20
N VAL A 20 -19.52 -8.62 -8.26
CA VAL A 20 -18.39 -9.56 -8.21
C VAL A 20 -17.14 -8.81 -7.80
N ARG A 21 -16.92 -7.61 -8.37
CA ARG A 21 -15.73 -6.83 -8.09
C ARG A 21 -15.63 -6.31 -6.67
N PHE A 22 -16.70 -5.68 -6.22
CA PHE A 22 -16.86 -5.23 -4.84
C PHE A 22 -16.62 -6.36 -3.83
N ARG A 23 -17.25 -7.52 -4.05
CA ARG A 23 -17.10 -8.68 -3.15
C ARG A 23 -15.68 -9.23 -3.15
N TYR A 24 -15.02 -9.24 -4.30
CA TYR A 24 -13.64 -9.70 -4.42
C TYR A 24 -12.68 -8.79 -3.66
N LEU A 25 -12.79 -7.47 -3.82
CA LEU A 25 -11.97 -6.49 -3.10
C LEU A 25 -12.19 -6.58 -1.59
N LYS A 26 -13.45 -6.68 -1.12
CA LYS A 26 -13.75 -6.93 0.30
C LYS A 26 -13.14 -8.23 0.81
N ARG A 27 -13.16 -9.29 0.00
CA ARG A 27 -12.54 -10.57 0.36
C ARG A 27 -11.02 -10.45 0.50
N ILE A 28 -10.34 -9.75 -0.40
CA ILE A 28 -8.90 -9.48 -0.29
C ILE A 28 -8.63 -8.75 1.02
N LYS A 29 -9.33 -7.63 1.26
CA LYS A 29 -9.19 -6.82 2.48
C LYS A 29 -9.34 -7.66 3.75
N ASN A 30 -10.40 -8.46 3.84
CA ASN A 30 -10.67 -9.28 5.02
C ASN A 30 -9.60 -10.36 5.23
N ARG A 31 -9.08 -10.95 4.14
CA ARG A 31 -7.99 -11.94 4.24
C ARG A 31 -6.67 -11.30 4.66
N LEU A 32 -6.36 -10.12 4.13
CA LEU A 32 -5.18 -9.34 4.52
C LEU A 32 -5.24 -8.94 6.00
N ALA A 33 -6.36 -8.37 6.44
CA ALA A 33 -6.59 -7.99 7.83
C ALA A 33 -6.42 -9.19 8.79
N ALA A 34 -6.96 -10.35 8.40
CA ALA A 34 -6.82 -11.60 9.16
C ALA A 34 -5.44 -12.27 9.08
N GLY A 35 -4.47 -11.70 8.34
CA GLY A 35 -3.14 -12.30 8.15
C GLY A 35 -3.14 -13.58 7.32
N ARG A 36 -4.20 -13.85 6.54
CA ARG A 36 -4.37 -15.03 5.67
C ARG A 36 -3.94 -14.78 4.22
N LEU A 37 -3.33 -13.64 3.97
CA LEU A 37 -2.82 -13.17 2.68
C LEU A 37 -1.68 -12.22 2.98
N SER A 38 -0.54 -12.38 2.30
CA SER A 38 0.57 -11.43 2.39
C SER A 38 0.16 -10.09 1.78
N LEU A 39 0.88 -9.03 2.12
CA LEU A 39 0.63 -7.70 1.59
C LEU A 39 0.93 -7.67 0.09
N SER A 40 2.04 -8.27 -0.35
CA SER A 40 2.38 -8.42 -1.78
C SER A 40 1.28 -9.13 -2.58
N ASP A 41 0.77 -10.27 -2.10
CA ASP A 41 -0.28 -11.03 -2.76
C ASP A 41 -1.61 -10.26 -2.81
N ALA A 42 -1.91 -9.48 -1.76
CA ALA A 42 -3.09 -8.63 -1.71
C ALA A 42 -3.02 -7.54 -2.79
N ILE A 43 -1.86 -6.89 -2.95
CA ILE A 43 -1.62 -5.87 -3.99
C ILE A 43 -1.73 -6.50 -5.39
N LEU A 44 -1.09 -7.64 -5.63
CA LEU A 44 -1.15 -8.35 -6.91
C LEU A 44 -2.59 -8.76 -7.27
N SER A 45 -3.33 -9.26 -6.29
CA SER A 45 -4.73 -9.64 -6.48
C SER A 45 -5.60 -8.43 -6.81
N ALA A 46 -5.38 -7.30 -6.14
CA ALA A 46 -6.08 -6.05 -6.43
C ALA A 46 -5.73 -5.52 -7.83
N LEU A 47 -4.44 -5.47 -8.20
CA LEU A 47 -3.98 -5.04 -9.52
C LEU A 47 -4.61 -5.84 -10.66
N LYS A 48 -4.52 -7.18 -10.59
CA LYS A 48 -5.09 -8.09 -11.60
C LYS A 48 -6.57 -7.83 -11.82
N PHE A 49 -7.27 -7.52 -10.73
CA PHE A 49 -8.71 -7.51 -10.68
C PHE A 49 -9.31 -6.12 -10.93
N CYS A 50 -8.58 -5.05 -10.61
CA CYS A 50 -8.94 -3.67 -10.91
C CYS A 50 -8.52 -3.22 -12.31
N ARG A 51 -7.65 -3.98 -13.00
CA ARG A 51 -7.19 -3.65 -14.35
C ARG A 51 -8.36 -3.43 -15.30
N GLY A 52 -8.37 -2.25 -15.95
CA GLY A 52 -9.42 -1.85 -16.90
C GLY A 52 -10.75 -1.44 -16.26
N ALA A 53 -10.90 -1.52 -14.94
CA ALA A 53 -12.10 -1.10 -14.22
C ALA A 53 -11.94 0.20 -13.42
N ILE A 54 -10.70 0.59 -13.12
CA ILE A 54 -10.38 1.86 -12.43
C ILE A 54 -9.33 2.66 -13.22
N PRO A 55 -9.23 3.98 -12.99
CA PRO A 55 -8.19 4.81 -13.59
C PRO A 55 -6.77 4.27 -13.39
N GLU A 56 -5.93 4.39 -14.43
CA GLU A 56 -4.53 3.92 -14.42
C GLU A 56 -3.67 4.58 -13.33
N SER A 57 -4.02 5.80 -12.90
CA SER A 57 -3.38 6.45 -11.74
C SER A 57 -3.45 5.60 -10.47
N HIS A 58 -4.55 4.91 -10.24
CA HIS A 58 -4.75 4.06 -9.06
C HIS A 58 -3.94 2.75 -9.15
N LEU A 59 -3.85 2.18 -10.35
CA LEU A 59 -3.02 1.01 -10.61
C LEU A 59 -1.53 1.33 -10.45
N ARG A 60 -1.10 2.52 -10.87
CA ARG A 60 0.28 2.99 -10.66
C ARG A 60 0.66 3.08 -9.19
N LEU A 61 -0.23 3.50 -8.30
CA LEU A 61 0.03 3.54 -6.86
C LEU A 61 0.29 2.14 -6.30
N LEU A 62 -0.57 1.18 -6.62
CA LEU A 62 -0.40 -0.22 -6.22
C LEU A 62 0.88 -0.83 -6.79
N ASN A 63 1.21 -0.53 -8.05
CA ASN A 63 2.47 -0.97 -8.67
C ASN A 63 3.69 -0.39 -7.95
N ARG A 64 3.68 0.88 -7.54
CA ARG A 64 4.77 1.51 -6.77
C ARG A 64 4.95 0.84 -5.42
N GLU A 65 3.87 0.58 -4.69
CA GLU A 65 3.97 -0.13 -3.41
C GLU A 65 4.58 -1.53 -3.57
N LEU A 66 4.22 -2.22 -4.65
CA LEU A 66 4.72 -3.56 -4.94
C LEU A 66 6.19 -3.58 -5.36
N LEU A 67 6.58 -2.71 -6.29
CA LEU A 67 7.88 -2.72 -6.97
C LEU A 67 8.92 -1.83 -6.30
N GLY A 68 8.47 -0.86 -5.49
CA GLY A 68 9.31 0.16 -4.90
C GLY A 68 9.22 1.50 -5.62
N TYR A 69 10.00 2.44 -5.12
CA TYR A 69 10.07 3.82 -5.57
C TYR A 69 11.41 4.08 -6.25
N LEU A 70 11.39 4.97 -7.23
CA LEU A 70 12.64 5.45 -7.83
C LEU A 70 13.42 6.30 -6.83
N THR A 71 14.73 6.40 -7.04
CA THR A 71 15.62 7.19 -6.17
C THR A 71 15.19 8.66 -6.19
N GLU A 72 14.87 9.21 -7.36
CA GLU A 72 14.45 10.60 -7.52
C GLU A 72 13.14 10.88 -6.77
N GLU A 73 12.19 9.93 -6.82
CA GLU A 73 10.93 10.05 -6.08
C GLU A 73 11.16 10.04 -4.56
N SER A 74 12.10 9.21 -4.10
CA SER A 74 12.44 9.07 -2.69
C SER A 74 13.08 10.35 -2.14
N GLU A 75 13.98 10.97 -2.91
CA GLU A 75 14.63 12.25 -2.57
C GLU A 75 13.62 13.40 -2.53
N ASP A 76 12.70 13.46 -3.50
CA ASP A 76 11.61 14.43 -3.53
C ASP A 76 10.68 14.30 -2.31
N ILE A 77 10.46 13.09 -1.81
CA ILE A 77 9.63 12.86 -0.62
C ILE A 77 10.35 13.32 0.66
N ILE A 78 11.64 13.00 0.79
CA ILE A 78 12.44 13.37 1.97
C ILE A 78 12.62 14.89 2.06
N SER A 79 12.86 15.57 0.93
CA SER A 79 12.99 17.03 0.88
C SER A 79 11.71 17.71 1.35
N ARG A 80 10.54 17.28 0.84
CA ARG A 80 9.23 17.82 1.26
C ARG A 80 8.90 17.54 2.72
N PHE A 81 9.31 16.39 3.25
CA PHE A 81 9.15 16.07 4.68
C PHE A 81 9.92 17.05 5.57
N SER A 82 11.11 17.47 5.13
CA SER A 82 11.95 18.42 5.87
C SER A 82 11.36 19.84 5.92
N GLU A 83 10.39 20.14 5.04
CA GLU A 83 9.74 21.45 4.90
C GLU A 83 8.35 21.54 5.56
N SER A 84 7.75 20.42 6.01
CA SER A 84 6.38 20.38 6.53
C SER A 84 6.22 19.48 7.77
N GLU A 85 5.93 20.09 8.92
CA GLU A 85 5.73 19.40 10.22
C GLU A 85 4.35 18.73 10.39
N SER A 86 3.42 18.83 9.44
CA SER A 86 2.06 18.29 9.60
C SER A 86 1.70 17.29 8.50
N ILE A 87 1.60 16.01 8.85
CA ILE A 87 1.35 14.92 7.89
C ILE A 87 0.07 14.20 8.30
N ALA A 88 -0.96 14.27 7.45
CA ALA A 88 -2.30 13.76 7.75
C ALA A 88 -2.88 12.93 6.58
N THR A 89 -2.58 11.62 6.62
CA THR A 89 -3.46 10.50 6.23
C THR A 89 -4.32 10.64 4.96
N ASN A 90 -3.76 10.90 3.77
CA ASN A 90 -4.51 10.71 2.51
C ASN A 90 -3.70 10.09 1.35
N TRP A 91 -4.05 8.86 0.97
CA TRP A 91 -3.41 8.04 -0.08
C TRP A 91 -3.45 8.66 -1.50
N SER A 92 -4.40 9.55 -1.77
CA SER A 92 -4.58 10.14 -3.10
C SER A 92 -3.84 11.47 -3.31
N LYS A 93 -3.26 12.06 -2.25
CA LYS A 93 -2.65 13.40 -2.32
C LYS A 93 -1.35 13.56 -1.54
N GLU A 94 -1.01 12.68 -0.61
CA GLU A 94 0.18 12.82 0.21
C GLU A 94 1.30 11.88 -0.22
N ALA A 95 2.54 12.31 0.06
CA ALA A 95 3.71 11.47 -0.05
C ALA A 95 3.52 10.15 0.75
N PRO A 96 4.14 9.03 0.33
CA PRO A 96 4.05 7.73 0.97
C PRO A 96 4.85 7.68 2.29
N LEU A 97 4.51 8.56 3.23
CA LEU A 97 5.25 8.82 4.46
C LEU A 97 5.22 7.65 5.44
N HIS A 98 4.32 6.68 5.23
CA HIS A 98 4.34 5.40 5.92
C HIS A 98 5.60 4.56 5.64
N ARG A 99 6.36 4.90 4.58
CA ARG A 99 7.64 4.27 4.23
C ARG A 99 8.84 4.91 4.93
N LEU A 100 8.64 5.95 5.74
CA LEU A 100 9.74 6.57 6.49
C LEU A 100 10.19 5.67 7.62
N LEU A 101 11.48 5.37 7.63
CA LEU A 101 12.17 4.66 8.68
C LEU A 101 12.84 5.64 9.62
N VAL A 102 12.77 5.32 10.91
CA VAL A 102 13.54 5.98 11.95
C VAL A 102 14.75 5.11 12.27
N GLY A 103 15.93 5.71 12.26
CA GLY A 103 17.19 5.01 12.43
C GLY A 103 18.36 5.97 12.55
N SER A 104 19.53 5.53 12.11
CA SER A 104 20.76 6.31 12.15
C SER A 104 21.70 5.93 11.02
N TRP A 105 22.41 6.90 10.47
CA TRP A 105 23.50 6.65 9.52
C TRP A 105 24.78 6.28 10.26
N VAL A 106 25.28 5.06 10.04
CA VAL A 106 26.50 4.55 10.65
C VAL A 106 27.63 4.50 9.63
N PRO A 107 28.87 4.94 9.95
CA PRO A 107 30.01 4.79 9.07
C PRO A 107 30.28 3.33 8.71
N LEU A 108 30.52 3.04 7.44
CA LEU A 108 30.98 1.72 7.00
C LEU A 108 32.48 1.58 7.31
N SER A 109 32.80 0.86 8.39
CA SER A 109 34.19 0.48 8.67
C SER A 109 34.64 -0.68 7.77
N SER A 110 35.90 -0.71 7.38
CA SER A 110 36.46 -1.69 6.45
C SER A 110 36.71 -3.09 7.04
N SER A 111 36.52 -3.31 8.34
CA SER A 111 36.89 -4.59 8.99
C SER A 111 35.94 -5.13 10.07
N ALA A 112 34.88 -4.42 10.44
CA ALA A 112 33.96 -4.86 11.48
C ALA A 112 32.49 -4.57 11.14
N ALA A 113 31.59 -5.37 11.73
CA ALA A 113 30.16 -5.07 11.75
C ALA A 113 29.95 -3.62 12.23
N PRO A 114 29.08 -2.83 11.57
CA PRO A 114 28.91 -1.42 11.89
C PRO A 114 28.61 -1.25 13.38
N ALA A 115 29.43 -0.44 14.06
CA ALA A 115 29.27 -0.18 15.48
C ALA A 115 27.98 0.62 15.70
N LEU A 116 27.15 0.17 16.64
CA LEU A 116 25.91 0.87 16.98
C LEU A 116 26.24 2.30 17.41
N PRO A 117 25.47 3.31 16.94
CA PRO A 117 25.78 4.70 17.25
C PRO A 117 25.63 4.96 18.76
N GLU A 118 26.67 5.49 19.39
CA GLU A 118 26.66 5.94 20.80
C GLU A 118 25.74 7.16 20.98
N SER A 119 25.51 7.93 19.91
CA SER A 119 24.65 9.11 19.84
C SER A 119 23.34 8.78 19.11
N LYS A 120 22.21 8.90 19.80
CA LYS A 120 20.85 8.68 19.30
C LYS A 120 20.31 9.87 18.48
N SER A 121 21.09 10.48 17.59
CA SER A 121 20.48 11.40 16.63
C SER A 121 19.58 10.56 15.72
N GLN A 122 18.27 10.60 16.00
CA GLN A 122 17.27 9.92 15.19
C GLN A 122 17.22 10.62 13.83
N GLU A 123 17.58 9.88 12.80
CA GLU A 123 17.53 10.30 11.42
C GLU A 123 16.44 9.54 10.69
N TYR A 124 15.92 10.16 9.63
CA TYR A 124 14.91 9.56 8.78
C TYR A 124 15.52 9.07 7.47
N CYS A 125 15.06 7.93 7.00
CA CYS A 125 15.38 7.41 5.67
C CYS A 125 14.09 6.90 5.03
N PHE A 126 13.93 7.12 3.73
CA PHE A 126 12.80 6.57 3.00
C PHE A 126 13.11 5.13 2.56
N TYR A 127 12.23 4.18 2.88
CA TYR A 127 12.37 2.81 2.41
C TYR A 127 11.84 2.67 0.97
N SER A 128 12.77 2.66 0.01
CA SER A 128 12.48 2.65 -1.42
C SER A 128 12.06 1.28 -1.97
N ASP A 129 12.50 0.18 -1.34
CA ASP A 129 12.31 -1.15 -1.91
C ASP A 129 10.85 -1.59 -1.92
N GLY A 130 10.51 -2.47 -2.86
CA GLY A 130 9.17 -3.03 -3.00
C GLY A 130 8.71 -3.82 -1.77
N ILE A 131 7.39 -3.93 -1.58
CA ILE A 131 6.84 -4.63 -0.41
C ILE A 131 7.25 -6.10 -0.34
N CYS A 132 7.49 -6.74 -1.49
CA CYS A 132 7.99 -8.12 -1.56
C CYS A 132 9.37 -8.23 -0.88
N GLU A 133 10.27 -7.30 -1.16
CA GLU A 133 11.59 -7.26 -0.54
C GLU A 133 11.49 -6.98 0.97
N LEU A 134 10.56 -6.12 1.40
CA LEU A 134 10.30 -5.89 2.82
C LEU A 134 9.82 -7.15 3.54
N GLU A 135 8.88 -7.89 2.95
CA GLU A 135 8.37 -9.16 3.51
C GLU A 135 9.49 -10.20 3.62
N LEU A 136 10.32 -10.32 2.58
CA LEU A 136 11.48 -11.22 2.58
C LEU A 136 12.51 -10.82 3.65
N LEU A 137 12.78 -9.52 3.79
CA LEU A 137 13.68 -8.99 4.81
C LEU A 137 13.15 -9.32 6.21
N LEU A 138 11.87 -9.01 6.49
CA LEU A 138 11.22 -9.29 7.77
C LEU A 138 11.24 -10.78 8.12
N ALA A 139 10.99 -11.66 7.13
CA ALA A 139 11.07 -13.11 7.34
C ALA A 139 12.48 -13.57 7.78
N ARG A 140 13.53 -12.95 7.23
CA ARG A 140 14.94 -13.27 7.53
C ARG A 140 15.41 -12.74 8.88
N VAL A 141 14.87 -11.62 9.36
CA VAL A 141 15.38 -10.90 10.55
C VAL A 141 14.51 -11.09 11.80
N SER A 142 13.53 -11.99 11.75
CA SER A 142 12.48 -12.25 12.74
C SER A 142 12.94 -12.78 14.12
N ILE A 143 14.19 -12.55 14.51
CA ILE A 143 14.79 -13.07 15.75
C ILE A 143 14.42 -12.21 16.97
N SER A 144 14.38 -10.88 16.82
CA SER A 144 14.01 -9.93 17.89
C SER A 144 13.66 -8.56 17.32
N ASP A 145 12.65 -7.89 17.91
CA ASP A 145 12.18 -6.53 17.58
C ASP A 145 13.24 -5.42 17.75
N HIS A 146 14.33 -5.72 18.46
CA HIS A 146 15.39 -4.75 18.77
C HIS A 146 16.68 -4.99 17.99
N THR A 147 16.67 -5.96 17.06
CA THR A 147 17.83 -6.22 16.20
C THR A 147 18.03 -5.04 15.25
N TRP A 148 19.26 -4.55 15.14
CA TRP A 148 19.61 -3.51 14.18
C TRP A 148 20.01 -4.11 12.85
N ILE A 149 19.48 -3.56 11.76
CA ILE A 149 19.75 -4.04 10.42
C ILE A 149 20.02 -2.88 9.47
N GLY A 150 20.93 -3.09 8.51
CA GLY A 150 21.23 -2.13 7.46
C GLY A 150 20.21 -2.24 6.33
N VAL A 151 19.68 -1.11 5.87
CA VAL A 151 18.61 -1.06 4.86
C VAL A 151 18.89 -0.14 3.69
N ALA A 152 19.79 0.84 3.84
CA ALA A 152 20.19 1.74 2.75
C ALA A 152 21.67 2.08 2.87
N LYS A 153 22.35 2.25 1.74
CA LYS A 153 23.77 2.60 1.69
C LYS A 153 23.94 3.91 0.93
N ASP A 154 24.61 4.86 1.56
CA ASP A 154 25.10 6.09 0.95
C ASP A 154 26.56 5.84 0.54
N GLN A 155 26.79 5.72 -0.78
CA GLN A 155 28.12 5.46 -1.32
C GLN A 155 29.04 6.67 -1.19
N ASP A 156 28.50 7.88 -1.37
CA ASP A 156 29.28 9.12 -1.36
C ASP A 156 29.79 9.43 0.05
N ARG A 157 28.96 9.22 1.07
CA ARG A 157 29.33 9.42 2.47
C ARG A 157 29.97 8.19 3.10
N ASN A 158 30.00 7.06 2.39
CA ASN A 158 30.40 5.75 2.89
C ASN A 158 29.69 5.38 4.21
N ARG A 159 28.36 5.51 4.21
CA ARG A 159 27.51 5.23 5.39
C ARG A 159 26.43 4.20 5.07
N LEU A 160 26.00 3.51 6.12
CA LEU A 160 24.89 2.56 6.09
C LEU A 160 23.80 3.09 7.02
N PHE A 161 22.59 3.28 6.49
CA PHE A 161 21.44 3.55 7.33
C PHE A 161 21.03 2.25 8.00
N MET A 162 21.01 2.29 9.33
CA MET A 162 20.57 1.19 10.15
C MET A 162 19.30 1.57 10.89
N CYS A 163 18.37 0.63 10.99
CA CYS A 163 17.17 0.77 11.79
C CYS A 163 16.90 -0.50 12.59
N THR A 164 15.97 -0.42 13.54
CA THR A 164 15.53 -1.61 14.28
C THR A 164 14.56 -2.41 13.42
N THR A 165 14.52 -3.73 13.62
CA THR A 165 13.49 -4.61 13.02
C THR A 165 12.07 -4.14 13.33
N ARG A 166 11.83 -3.58 14.54
CA ARG A 166 10.55 -2.91 14.85
C ARG A 166 10.23 -1.73 13.95
N ALA A 167 11.22 -0.92 13.56
CA ALA A 167 10.98 0.19 12.64
C ALA A 167 10.53 -0.30 11.26
N LEU A 168 11.08 -1.40 10.77
CA LEU A 168 10.63 -2.03 9.52
C LEU A 168 9.26 -2.68 9.64
N GLN A 169 9.00 -3.35 10.77
CA GLN A 169 7.68 -3.90 11.05
C GLN A 169 6.62 -2.80 11.06
N ASN A 170 6.92 -1.63 11.64
CA ASN A 170 6.01 -0.48 11.60
C ASN A 170 5.72 -0.02 10.17
N VAL A 171 6.72 0.05 9.28
CA VAL A 171 6.49 0.39 7.86
C VAL A 171 5.55 -0.63 7.22
N TYR A 172 5.79 -1.92 7.44
CA TYR A 172 4.93 -2.99 6.92
C TYR A 172 3.49 -2.89 7.44
N ASP A 173 3.31 -2.69 8.75
CA ASP A 173 2.01 -2.60 9.38
C ASP A 173 1.23 -1.37 8.92
N LEU A 174 1.91 -0.23 8.75
CA LEU A 174 1.31 0.97 8.20
C LEU A 174 0.92 0.79 6.73
N ALA A 175 1.77 0.18 5.91
CA ALA A 175 1.46 -0.15 4.52
C ALA A 175 0.23 -1.08 4.44
N LYS A 176 0.16 -2.07 5.34
CA LYS A 176 -0.98 -3.00 5.46
C LYS A 176 -2.27 -2.28 5.84
N SER A 177 -2.23 -1.41 6.86
CA SER A 177 -3.40 -0.62 7.28
C SER A 177 -3.90 0.24 6.13
N ARG A 178 -2.98 0.96 5.47
CA ARG A 178 -3.33 1.82 4.36
C ARG A 178 -3.86 1.05 3.15
N LEU A 179 -3.31 -0.13 2.83
CA LEU A 179 -3.89 -0.96 1.77
C LEU A 179 -5.31 -1.42 2.14
N CYS A 180 -5.59 -1.74 3.41
CA CYS A 180 -6.95 -2.09 3.83
C CYS A 180 -7.94 -0.94 3.61
N GLU A 181 -7.56 0.28 3.97
CA GLU A 181 -8.33 1.50 3.72
C GLU A 181 -8.52 1.73 2.21
N TYR A 182 -7.44 1.58 1.44
CA TYR A 182 -7.45 1.77 0.00
C TYR A 182 -8.33 0.74 -0.73
N LEU A 183 -8.31 -0.52 -0.32
CA LEU A 183 -9.18 -1.56 -0.86
C LEU A 183 -10.65 -1.32 -0.55
N GLU A 184 -10.97 -0.78 0.63
CA GLU A 184 -12.34 -0.36 0.95
C GLU A 184 -12.76 0.80 0.04
N TRP A 185 -11.90 1.81 -0.12
CA TRP A 185 -12.16 2.94 -1.00
C TRP A 185 -12.35 2.51 -2.46
N LEU A 186 -11.46 1.67 -3.00
CA LEU A 186 -11.57 1.10 -4.35
C LEU A 186 -12.87 0.30 -4.52
N ALA A 187 -13.30 -0.45 -3.51
CA ALA A 187 -14.56 -1.17 -3.57
C ALA A 187 -15.74 -0.21 -3.71
N GLN A 188 -15.72 0.94 -3.02
CA GLN A 188 -16.75 1.98 -3.16
C GLN A 188 -16.67 2.68 -4.53
N GLU A 189 -15.47 2.97 -5.03
CA GLU A 189 -15.28 3.60 -6.34
C GLU A 189 -15.79 2.72 -7.49
N VAL A 190 -15.55 1.40 -7.43
CA VAL A 190 -16.11 0.46 -8.41
C VAL A 190 -17.64 0.49 -8.43
N LEU A 191 -18.28 0.76 -7.28
CA LEU A 191 -19.73 0.93 -7.22
C LEU A 191 -20.20 2.27 -7.79
N SER A 192 -19.41 3.34 -7.63
CA SER A 192 -19.81 4.71 -8.04
C SER A 192 -19.57 4.99 -9.53
N VAL A 193 -18.49 4.47 -10.12
CA VAL A 193 -18.09 4.75 -11.52
C VAL A 193 -19.13 4.27 -12.54
N SER A 194 -19.98 3.31 -12.17
CA SER A 194 -20.85 2.62 -13.12
C SER A 194 -22.34 2.89 -12.92
N ILE A 195 -22.70 3.82 -12.03
CA ILE A 195 -24.09 4.19 -11.74
C ILE A 195 -24.30 5.67 -12.07
N SER A 196 -24.72 5.97 -13.30
CA SER A 196 -25.25 7.31 -13.64
C SER A 196 -26.72 7.48 -13.23
N ASP A 197 -27.37 6.39 -12.81
CA ASP A 197 -28.81 6.33 -12.57
C ASP A 197 -29.12 5.98 -11.10
N LYS A 198 -29.64 6.97 -10.37
CA LYS A 198 -29.99 6.88 -8.94
C LYS A 198 -30.92 5.70 -8.61
N ALA A 199 -31.70 5.20 -9.59
CA ALA A 199 -32.57 4.04 -9.42
C ALA A 199 -31.80 2.72 -9.33
N ALA A 200 -30.67 2.59 -10.04
CA ALA A 200 -29.80 1.41 -9.95
C ALA A 200 -29.01 1.40 -8.64
N GLU A 201 -28.58 2.58 -8.17
CA GLU A 201 -27.94 2.78 -6.87
C GLU A 201 -28.83 2.29 -5.72
N ALA A 202 -30.10 2.72 -5.69
CA ALA A 202 -31.07 2.33 -4.67
C ALA A 202 -31.34 0.81 -4.67
N ARG A 203 -31.39 0.17 -5.85
CA ARG A 203 -31.54 -1.29 -5.98
C ARG A 203 -30.30 -2.04 -5.49
N LEU A 204 -29.11 -1.52 -5.76
CA LEU A 204 -27.85 -2.11 -5.32
C LEU A 204 -27.70 -2.02 -3.80
N ILE A 205 -28.02 -0.86 -3.21
CA ILE A 205 -28.06 -0.66 -1.75
C ILE A 205 -29.04 -1.63 -1.10
N LEU A 206 -30.25 -1.81 -1.65
CA LEU A 206 -31.23 -2.79 -1.17
C LEU A 206 -30.74 -4.25 -1.27
N LEU A 207 -30.01 -4.61 -2.32
CA LEU A 207 -29.45 -5.95 -2.49
C LEU A 207 -28.28 -6.23 -1.54
N LEU A 208 -27.47 -5.21 -1.22
CA LEU A 208 -26.36 -5.33 -0.28
C LEU A 208 -26.86 -5.37 1.18
N THR A 209 -27.83 -4.53 1.55
CA THR A 209 -28.39 -4.46 2.92
C THR A 209 -29.29 -5.64 3.30
N ARG A 210 -29.90 -6.34 2.34
CA ARG A 210 -30.72 -7.53 2.63
C ARG A 210 -29.93 -8.80 2.94
N ARG A 211 -28.62 -8.83 2.69
CA ARG A 211 -27.80 -10.05 2.88
C ARG A 211 -27.02 -10.09 4.20
N ASP A 212 -27.00 -8.99 4.97
CA ASP A 212 -26.37 -8.91 6.29
C ASP A 212 -27.38 -9.18 7.44
N LYS A 213 -28.51 -9.83 7.15
CA LYS A 213 -29.46 -10.40 8.13
C LYS A 213 -29.55 -11.91 7.98
#